data_AF-A0A841ME29-F1
#
_entry.id   AF-A0A841ME29-F1
#
_cell.length_a   1.000
_cell.length_b   1.000
_cell.length_c   1.000
_cell.angle_alpha   90.00
_cell.angle_beta   90.00
_cell.angle_gamma   90.00
#
_symmetry.space_group_name_H-M   'P 1'
#
loop_
_entity.id
_entity.type
_entity.pdbx_description
1 polymer ?
#
loop_
_entity_poly.entity_id
_entity_poly.type
_entity_poly.pdbx_seq_one_letter_code
_entity_poly.pdbx_strand_id
1 'polypeptide(L)'
;MTSIFTPEVLKYLVSVTGLTGLAGLIIYFAKKFIDKLLDVGVDHFKKDLQKELENYKHELENKNFEFQTKFSSLHLERLEAIKNLYLRLQNFKSNLSHVLIHLNMIPAPELKDEVGFKLSEDLFNSYSELIEFFSTHKIFFSKEIDEKIGALDKFFVEHNLQSINVQTWESNRALRNSKEFDEFLEDEYQKLIGLHKIEINKVLLELEDKFREMLGVN
;
A
#
# COMPACT_ATOMS: atom_id res chain seq x y z
N MET A 1 -99.28 -17.24 -48.92
CA MET A 1 -98.07 -16.78 -48.21
C MET A 1 -97.95 -17.61 -46.93
N THR A 2 -97.27 -18.74 -47.01
CA THR A 2 -97.03 -19.65 -45.88
C THR A 2 -95.73 -19.26 -45.19
N SER A 3 -95.82 -18.97 -43.89
CA SER A 3 -94.70 -18.66 -43.00
C SER A 3 -93.72 -19.84 -42.91
N ILE A 4 -92.45 -19.59 -43.22
CA ILE A 4 -91.37 -20.60 -43.28
C ILE A 4 -90.72 -20.84 -41.91
N PHE A 5 -91.16 -20.16 -40.85
CA PHE A 5 -90.57 -20.35 -39.51
C PHE A 5 -91.48 -21.20 -38.63
N THR A 6 -91.26 -22.52 -38.64
CA THR A 6 -91.83 -23.42 -37.63
C THR A 6 -91.14 -23.18 -36.27
N PRO A 7 -91.84 -23.39 -35.13
CA PRO A 7 -91.28 -23.19 -33.78
C PRO A 7 -89.99 -23.98 -33.51
N GLU A 8 -89.78 -25.07 -34.23
CA GLU A 8 -88.58 -25.92 -34.15
C GLU A 8 -87.34 -25.26 -34.75
N VAL A 9 -87.49 -24.49 -35.84
CA VAL A 9 -86.38 -23.73 -36.45
C VAL A 9 -85.94 -22.59 -35.54
N LEU A 10 -86.88 -21.95 -34.83
CA LEU A 10 -86.60 -20.90 -33.85
C LEU A 10 -85.89 -21.45 -32.61
N LYS A 11 -86.29 -22.64 -32.11
CA LYS A 11 -85.58 -23.35 -31.04
C LYS A 11 -84.16 -23.74 -31.45
N TYR A 12 -83.97 -24.20 -32.69
CA TYR A 12 -82.66 -24.57 -33.20
C TYR A 12 -81.75 -23.33 -33.33
N LEU A 13 -82.26 -22.21 -33.88
CA LEU A 13 -81.53 -20.94 -33.96
C LEU A 13 -81.16 -20.38 -32.58
N VAL A 14 -82.04 -20.43 -31.58
CA VAL A 14 -81.74 -20.02 -30.19
C VAL A 14 -80.74 -20.96 -29.50
N SER A 15 -80.79 -22.27 -29.78
CA SER A 15 -79.84 -23.24 -29.24
C SER A 15 -78.44 -23.13 -29.86
N VAL A 16 -78.36 -22.85 -31.17
CA VAL A 16 -77.10 -22.71 -31.90
C VAL A 16 -76.45 -21.36 -31.59
N THR A 17 -77.23 -20.28 -31.48
CA THR A 17 -76.73 -18.96 -31.04
C THR A 17 -76.35 -18.93 -29.55
N GLY A 18 -77.08 -19.65 -28.70
CA GLY A 18 -76.77 -19.82 -27.27
C GLY A 18 -75.48 -20.62 -27.02
N LEU A 19 -75.23 -21.68 -27.80
CA LEU A 19 -74.00 -22.48 -27.70
C LEU A 19 -72.77 -21.71 -28.22
N THR A 20 -72.89 -20.94 -29.32
CA THR A 20 -71.80 -20.09 -29.81
C THR A 20 -71.49 -18.91 -28.90
N GLY A 21 -72.51 -18.33 -28.23
CA GLY A 21 -72.33 -17.24 -27.27
C GLY A 21 -71.63 -17.69 -25.99
N LEU A 22 -72.00 -18.87 -25.46
CA LEU A 22 -71.34 -19.47 -24.29
C LEU A 22 -69.89 -19.88 -24.60
N ALA A 23 -69.62 -20.44 -25.78
CA ALA A 23 -68.27 -20.76 -26.21
C ALA A 23 -67.38 -19.51 -26.30
N GLY A 24 -67.91 -18.41 -26.84
CA GLY A 24 -67.20 -17.12 -26.90
C GLY A 24 -66.86 -16.56 -25.52
N LEU A 25 -67.77 -16.67 -24.55
CA LEU A 25 -67.52 -16.26 -23.15
C LEU A 25 -66.43 -17.11 -22.50
N ILE A 26 -66.46 -18.43 -22.68
CA ILE A 26 -65.44 -19.35 -22.14
C ILE A 26 -64.06 -19.01 -22.72
N ILE A 27 -63.96 -18.80 -24.04
CA ILE A 27 -62.71 -18.42 -24.71
C ILE A 27 -62.22 -17.06 -24.19
N TYR A 28 -63.10 -16.08 -24.01
CA TYR A 28 -62.74 -14.76 -23.47
C TYR A 28 -62.23 -14.84 -22.03
N PHE A 29 -62.89 -15.60 -21.15
CA PHE A 29 -62.45 -15.79 -19.77
C PHE A 29 -61.14 -16.59 -19.68
N ALA A 30 -60.98 -17.64 -20.49
CA ALA A 30 -59.74 -18.41 -20.56
C ALA A 30 -58.56 -17.54 -21.04
N LYS A 31 -58.76 -16.76 -22.10
CA LYS A 31 -57.76 -15.81 -22.59
C LYS A 31 -57.40 -14.78 -21.52
N LYS A 32 -58.40 -14.17 -20.88
CA LYS A 32 -58.19 -13.18 -19.81
C LYS A 32 -57.49 -13.77 -18.58
N PHE A 33 -57.71 -15.04 -18.27
CA PHE A 33 -57.05 -15.73 -17.17
C PHE A 33 -55.58 -16.07 -17.52
N ILE A 34 -55.32 -16.52 -18.75
CA ILE A 34 -53.97 -16.76 -19.27
C ILE A 34 -53.17 -15.45 -19.33
N ASP A 35 -53.75 -14.39 -19.91
CA ASP A 35 -53.13 -13.07 -20.00
C ASP A 35 -52.77 -12.56 -18.60
N LYS A 36 -53.68 -12.70 -17.62
CA LYS A 36 -53.42 -12.29 -16.23
C LYS A 36 -52.36 -13.14 -15.54
N LEU A 37 -52.31 -14.45 -15.78
CA LEU A 37 -51.26 -15.33 -15.23
C LEU A 37 -49.89 -15.01 -15.83
N LEU A 38 -49.83 -14.75 -17.13
CA LEU A 38 -48.61 -14.33 -17.82
C LEU A 38 -48.15 -12.96 -17.34
N ASP A 39 -49.06 -11.99 -17.21
CA ASP A 39 -48.72 -10.66 -16.69
C ASP A 39 -48.18 -10.73 -15.27
N VAL A 40 -48.81 -11.51 -14.39
CA VAL A 40 -48.33 -11.70 -13.01
C VAL A 40 -46.97 -12.41 -12.96
N GLY A 41 -46.76 -13.42 -13.81
CA GLY A 41 -45.48 -14.14 -13.91
C GLY A 41 -44.37 -13.25 -14.46
N VAL A 42 -44.66 -12.45 -15.48
CA VAL A 42 -43.74 -11.47 -16.07
C VAL A 42 -43.41 -10.37 -15.07
N ASP A 43 -44.38 -9.86 -14.32
CA ASP A 43 -44.16 -8.85 -13.30
C ASP A 43 -43.34 -9.38 -12.12
N HIS A 44 -43.57 -10.64 -11.71
CA HIS A 44 -42.76 -11.27 -10.67
C HIS A 44 -41.32 -11.47 -11.14
N PHE A 45 -41.12 -12.00 -12.34
CA PHE A 45 -39.79 -12.20 -12.92
C PHE A 45 -39.03 -10.86 -13.10
N LYS A 46 -39.72 -9.80 -13.56
CA LYS A 46 -39.14 -8.45 -13.63
C LYS A 46 -38.73 -7.94 -12.26
N LYS A 47 -39.56 -8.14 -11.23
CA LYS A 47 -39.24 -7.74 -9.85
C LYS A 47 -38.06 -8.52 -9.29
N ASP A 48 -37.99 -9.83 -9.54
CA ASP A 48 -36.88 -10.67 -9.10
C ASP A 48 -35.58 -10.24 -9.78
N LEU A 49 -35.59 -9.99 -11.09
CA LEU A 49 -34.44 -9.45 -11.83
C LEU A 49 -34.03 -8.06 -11.33
N GLN A 50 -35.00 -7.18 -11.04
CA GLN A 50 -34.70 -5.86 -10.48
C GLN A 50 -34.04 -5.98 -9.11
N LYS A 51 -34.56 -6.86 -8.25
CA LYS A 51 -34.02 -7.12 -6.92
C LYS A 51 -32.62 -7.73 -6.99
N GLU A 52 -32.39 -8.71 -7.86
CA GLU A 52 -31.06 -9.27 -8.09
C GLU A 52 -30.09 -8.22 -8.61
N LEU A 53 -30.52 -7.39 -9.56
CA LEU A 53 -29.70 -6.31 -10.11
C LEU A 53 -29.36 -5.24 -9.07
N GLU A 54 -30.30 -4.87 -8.20
CA GLU A 54 -30.06 -3.98 -7.06
C GLU A 54 -29.09 -4.61 -6.06
N ASN A 55 -29.27 -5.90 -5.73
CA ASN A 55 -28.35 -6.62 -4.85
C ASN A 55 -26.93 -6.67 -5.42
N TYR A 56 -26.78 -6.98 -6.72
CA TYR A 56 -25.48 -6.98 -7.38
C TYR A 56 -24.83 -5.60 -7.43
N LYS A 57 -25.61 -4.53 -7.66
CA LYS A 57 -25.12 -3.16 -7.58
C LYS A 57 -24.61 -2.83 -6.19
N HIS A 58 -25.39 -3.14 -5.15
CA HIS A 58 -24.98 -2.92 -3.77
C HIS A 58 -23.75 -3.75 -3.38
N GLU A 59 -23.65 -5.00 -3.81
CA GLU A 59 -22.46 -5.83 -3.56
C GLU A 59 -21.22 -5.23 -4.25
N LEU A 60 -21.36 -4.75 -5.48
CA LEU A 60 -20.27 -4.10 -6.22
C LEU A 60 -19.85 -2.78 -5.56
N GLU A 61 -20.79 -1.95 -5.15
CA GLU A 61 -20.54 -0.70 -4.42
C GLU A 61 -19.81 -0.96 -3.09
N ASN A 62 -20.26 -1.95 -2.33
CA ASN A 62 -19.62 -2.35 -1.07
C ASN A 62 -18.19 -2.84 -1.28
N LYS A 63 -17.96 -3.71 -2.28
CA LYS A 63 -16.60 -4.18 -2.62
C LYS A 63 -15.72 -3.01 -3.06
N ASN A 64 -16.25 -2.12 -3.91
CA ASN A 64 -15.51 -0.94 -4.36
C ASN A 64 -15.14 -0.03 -3.18
N PHE A 65 -16.05 0.21 -2.24
CA PHE A 65 -15.79 0.96 -1.03
C PHE A 65 -14.74 0.30 -0.13
N GLU A 66 -14.80 -1.03 0.04
CA GLU A 66 -13.81 -1.80 0.80
C GLU A 66 -12.42 -1.69 0.15
N PHE A 67 -12.34 -1.84 -1.18
CA PHE A 67 -11.09 -1.65 -1.93
C PHE A 67 -10.54 -0.24 -1.77
N GLN A 68 -11.37 0.81 -1.91
CA GLN A 68 -10.96 2.20 -1.73
C GLN A 68 -10.45 2.46 -0.31
N THR A 69 -11.11 1.90 0.70
CA THR A 69 -10.72 2.03 2.11
C THR A 69 -9.39 1.34 2.37
N LYS A 70 -9.23 0.07 1.93
CA LYS A 70 -7.97 -0.68 2.08
C LYS A 70 -6.83 -0.02 1.33
N PHE A 71 -7.08 0.43 0.10
CA PHE A 71 -6.10 1.16 -0.70
C PHE A 71 -5.65 2.43 0.03
N SER A 72 -6.59 3.21 0.55
CA SER A 72 -6.27 4.41 1.34
C SER A 72 -5.45 4.08 2.59
N SER A 73 -5.78 3.01 3.32
CA SER A 73 -5.01 2.56 4.50
C SER A 73 -3.57 2.19 4.12
N LEU A 74 -3.38 1.37 3.08
CA LEU A 74 -2.05 0.96 2.62
C LEU A 74 -1.22 2.16 2.15
N HIS A 75 -1.86 3.14 1.49
CA HIS A 75 -1.18 4.38 1.11
C HIS A 75 -0.73 5.20 2.30
N LEU A 76 -1.55 5.29 3.35
CA LEU A 76 -1.20 5.97 4.60
C LEU A 76 -0.07 5.25 5.33
N GLU A 77 -0.12 3.93 5.44
CA GLU A 77 0.95 3.12 6.03
C GLU A 77 2.27 3.31 5.29
N ARG A 78 2.24 3.32 3.96
CA ARG A 78 3.42 3.57 3.13
C ARG A 78 3.98 4.98 3.31
N LEU A 79 3.13 6.01 3.38
CA LEU A 79 3.55 7.39 3.67
C LEU A 79 4.25 7.48 5.02
N GLU A 80 3.65 6.88 6.05
CA GLU A 80 4.20 6.87 7.40
C GLU A 80 5.52 6.08 7.45
N ALA A 81 5.64 4.98 6.71
CA ALA A 81 6.89 4.22 6.60
C ALA A 81 8.03 5.06 5.96
N ILE A 82 7.76 5.77 4.87
CA ILE A 82 8.74 6.66 4.20
C ILE A 82 9.17 7.78 5.14
N LYS A 83 8.22 8.44 5.79
CA LYS A 83 8.51 9.50 6.78
C LYS A 83 9.37 8.98 7.92
N ASN A 84 9.04 7.81 8.48
CA ASN A 84 9.80 7.24 9.59
C ASN A 84 11.21 6.80 9.19
N LEU A 85 11.37 6.28 7.97
CA LEU A 85 12.69 5.96 7.42
C LEU A 85 13.53 7.24 7.25
N TYR A 86 12.94 8.29 6.68
CA TYR A 86 13.59 9.59 6.52
C TYR A 86 14.08 10.17 7.86
N LEU A 87 13.22 10.17 8.89
CA LEU A 87 13.57 10.68 10.22
C LEU A 87 14.72 9.90 10.86
N ARG A 88 14.71 8.58 10.75
CA ARG A 88 15.80 7.72 11.27
C ARG A 88 17.10 7.95 10.52
N LEU A 89 17.03 8.06 9.20
CA LEU A 89 18.19 8.34 8.36
C LEU A 89 18.79 9.72 8.67
N GLN A 90 17.96 10.73 8.92
CA GLN A 90 18.42 12.05 9.40
C GLN A 90 19.06 11.97 10.79
N ASN A 91 18.49 11.20 11.71
CA ASN A 91 19.07 11.01 13.05
C ASN A 91 20.47 10.36 12.95
N PHE A 92 20.57 9.27 12.18
CA PHE A 92 21.84 8.61 11.89
C PHE A 92 22.87 9.57 11.28
N LYS A 93 22.45 10.35 10.27
CA LYS A 93 23.29 11.38 9.65
C LYS A 93 23.80 12.41 10.65
N SER A 94 22.92 12.92 11.52
CA SER A 94 23.27 13.90 12.54
C SER A 94 24.31 13.36 13.51
N ASN A 95 24.12 12.13 13.99
CA ASN A 95 25.07 11.50 14.91
C ASN A 95 26.41 11.20 14.22
N LEU A 96 26.39 10.78 12.96
CA LEU A 96 27.60 10.62 12.16
C LEU A 96 28.35 11.96 12.02
N SER A 97 27.62 13.05 11.77
CA SER A 97 28.20 14.39 11.72
C SER A 97 28.86 14.78 13.05
N HIS A 98 28.24 14.48 14.19
CA HIS A 98 28.81 14.79 15.50
C HIS A 98 30.13 14.05 15.74
N VAL A 99 30.18 12.76 15.39
CA VAL A 99 31.43 11.97 15.44
C VAL A 99 32.49 12.58 14.52
N LEU A 100 32.13 12.90 13.27
CA LEU A 100 33.06 13.49 12.30
C LEU A 100 33.60 14.86 12.75
N ILE A 101 32.79 15.66 13.42
CA ILE A 101 33.19 16.96 14.00
C ILE A 101 34.17 16.73 15.15
N HIS A 102 33.85 15.82 16.08
CA HIS A 102 34.72 15.48 17.22
C HIS A 102 36.10 15.02 16.76
N LEU A 103 36.14 14.13 15.76
CA LEU A 103 37.40 13.63 15.20
C LEU A 103 38.25 14.69 14.50
N ASN A 104 37.64 15.77 14.00
CA ASN A 104 38.33 16.84 13.28
C ASN A 104 38.74 18.03 14.18
N MET A 105 38.58 17.92 15.50
CA MET A 105 39.00 18.97 16.43
C MET A 105 40.53 19.05 16.53
N ILE A 106 41.06 20.23 16.87
CA ILE A 106 42.50 20.46 17.09
C ILE A 106 42.71 21.03 18.51
N PRO A 107 43.49 20.36 19.39
CA PRO A 107 44.09 19.05 19.19
C PRO A 107 43.02 17.96 19.07
N ALA A 108 43.32 16.89 18.32
CA ALA A 108 42.39 15.78 18.14
C ALA A 108 42.07 15.15 19.51
N PRO A 109 40.79 15.07 19.91
CA PRO A 109 40.40 14.44 21.15
C PRO A 109 40.73 12.94 21.05
N GLU A 110 41.08 12.35 22.20
CA GLU A 110 41.19 10.90 22.24
C GLU A 110 39.80 10.31 22.02
N LEU A 111 39.65 9.38 21.08
CA LEU A 111 38.42 8.61 20.82
C LEU A 111 37.82 7.92 22.07
N LYS A 112 38.55 7.91 23.19
CA LYS A 112 38.21 7.28 24.47
C LYS A 112 37.85 8.28 25.56
N ASP A 113 37.78 9.57 25.24
CA ASP A 113 37.15 10.50 26.16
C ASP A 113 35.66 10.16 26.30
N GLU A 114 35.08 10.54 27.44
CA GLU A 114 33.67 10.26 27.76
C GLU A 114 32.73 10.75 26.64
N VAL A 115 33.10 11.88 26.01
CA VAL A 115 32.40 12.48 24.89
C VAL A 115 32.45 11.58 23.65
N GLY A 116 33.64 11.15 23.22
CA GLY A 116 33.83 10.29 22.06
C GLY A 116 33.16 8.93 22.21
N PHE A 117 33.19 8.35 23.41
CA PHE A 117 32.45 7.14 23.73
C PHE A 117 30.94 7.35 23.55
N LYS A 118 30.41 8.44 24.12
CA LYS A 118 28.97 8.73 24.03
C LYS A 118 28.51 9.00 22.59
N LEU A 119 29.27 9.80 21.84
CA LEU A 119 28.96 10.08 20.43
C LEU A 119 28.96 8.82 19.58
N SER A 120 29.89 7.89 19.86
CA SER A 120 29.93 6.62 19.16
C SER A 120 28.74 5.74 19.54
N GLU A 121 28.39 5.63 20.82
CA GLU A 121 27.21 4.91 21.28
C GLU A 121 25.94 5.44 20.59
N ASP A 122 25.75 6.76 20.55
CA ASP A 122 24.60 7.40 19.91
C ASP A 122 24.56 7.13 18.39
N LEU A 123 25.72 7.14 17.73
CA LEU A 123 25.83 6.74 16.32
C LEU A 123 25.39 5.28 16.11
N PHE A 124 25.91 4.34 16.90
CA PHE A 124 25.54 2.92 16.79
C PHE A 124 24.06 2.66 17.07
N ASN A 125 23.50 3.31 18.09
CA ASN A 125 22.08 3.18 18.41
C ASN A 125 21.22 3.69 17.26
N SER A 126 21.51 4.89 16.74
CA SER A 126 20.75 5.45 15.61
C SER A 126 20.88 4.64 14.31
N TYR A 127 22.03 4.04 14.06
CA TYR A 127 22.22 3.10 12.96
C TYR A 127 21.41 1.80 13.16
N SER A 128 21.46 1.23 14.37
CA SER A 128 20.72 -0.01 14.67
C SER A 128 19.22 0.20 14.52
N GLU A 129 18.69 1.31 15.04
CA GLU A 129 17.29 1.72 14.88
C GLU A 129 16.89 1.91 13.41
N LEU A 130 17.78 2.49 12.59
CA LEU A 130 17.57 2.67 11.16
C LEU A 130 17.42 1.33 10.44
N ILE A 131 18.37 0.40 10.64
CA ILE A 131 18.38 -0.89 9.96
C ILE A 131 17.27 -1.82 10.46
N GLU A 132 16.98 -1.83 11.76
CA GLU A 132 15.86 -2.58 12.33
C GLU A 132 14.53 -2.10 11.74
N PHE A 133 14.31 -0.78 11.70
CA PHE A 133 13.10 -0.22 11.09
C PHE A 133 13.01 -0.57 9.61
N PHE A 134 14.09 -0.38 8.85
CA PHE A 134 14.10 -0.67 7.42
C PHE A 134 13.79 -2.14 7.14
N SER A 135 14.44 -3.07 7.85
CA SER A 135 14.24 -4.51 7.65
C SER A 135 12.80 -4.96 7.93
N THR A 136 12.17 -4.41 8.97
CA THR A 136 10.78 -4.73 9.34
C THR A 136 9.75 -4.10 8.41
N HIS A 137 10.08 -2.99 7.76
CA HIS A 137 9.17 -2.23 6.88
C HIS A 137 9.53 -2.32 5.39
N LYS A 138 10.47 -3.21 5.04
CA LYS A 138 11.06 -3.31 3.70
C LYS A 138 10.06 -3.37 2.55
N ILE A 139 8.91 -4.03 2.78
CA ILE A 139 7.83 -4.19 1.77
C ILE A 139 7.22 -2.85 1.30
N PHE A 140 7.34 -1.78 2.09
CA PHE A 140 6.77 -0.47 1.76
C PHE A 140 7.66 0.37 0.83
N PHE A 141 8.90 -0.04 0.62
CA PHE A 141 9.90 0.72 -0.14
C PHE A 141 10.09 0.18 -1.56
N SER A 142 10.57 1.05 -2.45
CA SER A 142 10.96 0.65 -3.80
C SER A 142 12.23 -0.21 -3.74
N LYS A 143 12.45 -0.98 -4.80
CA LYS A 143 13.70 -1.74 -4.96
C LYS A 143 14.93 -0.83 -4.97
N GLU A 144 14.80 0.39 -5.51
CA GLU A 144 15.88 1.39 -5.53
C GLU A 144 16.28 1.83 -4.11
N ILE A 145 15.31 2.14 -3.24
CA ILE A 145 15.58 2.46 -1.84
C ILE A 145 16.18 1.25 -1.11
N ASP A 146 15.71 0.04 -1.39
CA ASP A 146 16.27 -1.19 -0.82
C ASP A 146 17.74 -1.39 -1.17
N GLU A 147 18.08 -1.24 -2.45
CA GLU A 147 19.46 -1.35 -2.92
C GLU A 147 20.37 -0.28 -2.28
N LYS A 148 19.87 0.95 -2.11
CA LYS A 148 20.63 2.06 -1.49
C LYS A 148 20.81 1.90 0.01
N ILE A 149 19.77 1.51 0.75
CA ILE A 149 19.90 1.23 2.19
C ILE A 149 20.79 0.02 2.42
N GLY A 150 20.68 -1.03 1.60
CA GLY A 150 21.58 -2.19 1.68
C GLY A 150 23.05 -1.84 1.38
N ALA A 151 23.31 -0.93 0.43
CA ALA A 151 24.65 -0.43 0.16
C ALA A 151 25.20 0.41 1.34
N LEU A 152 24.35 1.27 1.93
CA LEU A 152 24.69 2.05 3.12
C LEU A 152 25.01 1.14 4.32
N ASP A 153 24.19 0.11 4.55
CA ASP A 153 24.35 -0.88 5.61
C ASP A 153 25.71 -1.57 5.49
N LYS A 154 25.98 -2.15 4.32
CA LYS A 154 27.25 -2.80 4.02
C LYS A 154 28.44 -1.86 4.24
N PHE A 155 28.36 -0.65 3.68
CA PHE A 155 29.43 0.33 3.80
C PHE A 155 29.71 0.69 5.26
N PHE A 156 28.66 0.95 6.04
CA PHE A 156 28.82 1.33 7.44
C PHE A 156 29.44 0.19 8.26
N VAL A 157 29.00 -1.05 8.05
CA VAL A 157 29.60 -2.22 8.73
C VAL A 157 31.09 -2.38 8.40
N GLU A 158 31.47 -2.18 7.13
CA GLU A 158 32.86 -2.31 6.65
C GLU A 158 33.78 -1.19 7.16
N HIS A 159 33.26 0.04 7.33
CA HIS A 159 34.04 1.25 7.58
C HIS A 159 33.81 1.91 8.95
N ASN A 160 33.06 1.26 9.85
CA ASN A 160 32.84 1.84 11.17
C ASN A 160 34.13 1.84 12.01
N LEU A 161 34.57 3.04 12.41
CA LEU A 161 35.79 3.25 13.19
C LEU A 161 35.83 2.52 14.53
N GLN A 162 34.69 2.12 15.12
CA GLN A 162 34.71 1.31 16.35
C GLN A 162 35.01 -0.17 16.09
N SER A 163 34.46 -0.79 15.04
CA SER A 163 34.80 -2.19 14.71
C SER A 163 36.28 -2.30 14.33
N ILE A 164 36.77 -1.28 13.62
CA ILE A 164 38.18 -1.07 13.30
C ILE A 164 39.00 -0.85 14.58
N ASN A 165 38.56 0.02 15.50
CA ASN A 165 39.29 0.24 16.76
C ASN A 165 39.38 -1.04 17.59
N VAL A 166 38.28 -1.77 17.83
CA VAL A 166 38.32 -2.95 18.73
C VAL A 166 39.24 -4.06 18.19
N GLN A 167 39.18 -4.38 16.90
CA GLN A 167 40.07 -5.39 16.29
C GLN A 167 41.55 -4.96 16.29
N THR A 168 41.83 -3.67 16.09
CA THR A 168 43.20 -3.16 15.99
C THR A 168 43.82 -2.88 17.37
N TRP A 169 43.00 -2.53 18.37
CA TRP A 169 43.42 -2.21 19.76
C TRP A 169 44.00 -3.40 20.51
N GLU A 170 43.36 -4.57 20.42
CA GLU A 170 43.85 -5.78 21.10
C GLU A 170 45.10 -6.33 20.43
N SER A 171 45.26 -6.06 19.13
CA SER A 171 46.26 -6.74 18.31
C SER A 171 47.60 -6.03 18.24
N ASN A 172 47.68 -4.69 18.35
CA ASN A 172 48.98 -4.00 18.17
C ASN A 172 49.07 -2.57 18.72
N ARG A 173 49.44 -2.43 20.00
CA ARG A 173 49.78 -1.14 20.61
C ARG A 173 50.94 -0.41 19.88
N ALA A 174 51.83 -1.15 19.21
CA ALA A 174 52.96 -0.60 18.44
C ALA A 174 52.55 0.03 17.10
N LEU A 175 51.49 -0.49 16.45
CA LEU A 175 50.98 0.09 15.19
C LEU A 175 50.26 1.42 15.42
N ARG A 176 49.72 1.67 16.62
CA ARG A 176 48.99 2.90 16.95
C ARG A 176 49.80 4.19 16.72
N ASN A 177 51.12 4.11 16.85
CA ASN A 177 52.01 5.27 16.66
C ASN A 177 52.79 5.19 15.34
N SER A 178 52.33 4.34 14.41
CA SER A 178 52.94 4.19 13.09
C SER A 178 52.28 5.15 12.10
N LYS A 179 53.06 5.62 11.15
CA LYS A 179 52.59 6.49 10.07
C LYS A 179 51.52 5.78 9.22
N GLU A 180 51.67 4.46 9.06
CA GLU A 180 50.73 3.59 8.34
C GLU A 180 49.34 3.58 9.00
N PHE A 181 49.28 3.62 10.33
CA PHE A 181 48.00 3.68 11.05
C PHE A 181 47.34 5.05 10.94
N ASP A 182 48.12 6.13 11.00
CA ASP A 182 47.61 7.49 10.77
C ASP A 182 47.05 7.65 9.34
N GLU A 183 47.77 7.14 8.34
CA GLU A 183 47.33 7.14 6.93
C GLU A 183 46.04 6.31 6.74
N PHE A 184 45.94 5.16 7.41
CA PHE A 184 44.73 4.34 7.38
C PHE A 184 43.54 5.04 8.05
N LEU A 185 43.73 5.66 9.22
CA LEU A 185 42.67 6.41 9.90
C LEU A 185 42.18 7.60 9.08
N GLU A 186 43.09 8.31 8.42
CA GLU A 186 42.75 9.39 7.51
C GLU A 186 41.91 8.88 6.32
N ASP A 187 42.28 7.75 5.70
CA ASP A 187 41.51 7.15 4.60
C ASP A 187 40.10 6.74 5.04
N GLU A 188 39.96 6.07 6.19
CA GLU A 188 38.65 5.70 6.75
C GLU A 188 37.81 6.93 7.12
N TYR A 189 38.44 7.98 7.64
CA TYR A 189 37.77 9.24 7.92
C TYR A 189 37.22 9.90 6.64
N GLN A 190 38.02 9.95 5.57
CA GLN A 190 37.58 10.49 4.27
C GLN A 190 36.41 9.68 3.67
N LYS A 191 36.43 8.35 3.83
CA LYS A 191 35.32 7.47 3.44
C LYS A 191 34.04 7.82 4.18
N LEU A 192 34.10 8.00 5.50
CA LEU A 192 32.93 8.36 6.31
C LEU A 192 32.41 9.78 5.99
N ILE A 193 33.29 10.73 5.67
CA ILE A 193 32.88 12.03 5.13
C ILE A 193 32.11 11.86 3.82
N GLY A 194 32.61 11.01 2.91
CA GLY A 194 31.96 10.70 1.64
C GLY A 194 30.55 10.13 1.85
N LEU A 195 30.41 9.15 2.76
CA LEU A 195 29.12 8.59 3.16
C LEU A 195 28.17 9.69 3.67
N HIS A 196 28.62 10.51 4.63
CA HIS A 196 27.82 11.56 5.24
C HIS A 196 27.35 12.63 4.24
N LYS A 197 28.28 13.13 3.42
CA LYS A 197 28.01 14.28 2.53
C LYS A 197 27.32 13.89 1.24
N ILE A 198 27.53 12.68 0.73
CA ILE A 198 27.11 12.29 -0.60
C ILE A 198 26.02 11.23 -0.52
N GLU A 199 26.36 10.04 -0.01
CA GLU A 199 25.48 8.88 -0.14
C GLU A 199 24.21 9.01 0.72
N ILE A 200 24.33 9.40 1.99
CA ILE A 200 23.16 9.59 2.86
C ILE A 200 22.23 10.69 2.29
N ASN A 201 22.81 11.78 1.77
CA ASN A 201 22.03 12.88 1.21
C ASN A 201 21.25 12.47 -0.05
N LYS A 202 21.83 11.63 -0.91
CA LYS A 202 21.12 11.11 -2.09
C LYS A 202 19.87 10.33 -1.66
N VAL A 203 20.00 9.45 -0.66
CA VAL A 203 18.87 8.65 -0.16
C VAL A 203 17.82 9.54 0.49
N LEU A 204 18.23 10.54 1.28
CA LEU A 204 17.31 11.50 1.89
C LEU A 204 16.50 12.26 0.85
N LEU A 205 17.14 12.80 -0.19
CA LEU A 205 16.46 13.53 -1.26
C LEU A 205 15.46 12.65 -2.01
N GLU A 206 15.83 11.40 -2.30
CA GLU A 206 14.91 10.48 -2.95
C GLU A 206 13.69 10.15 -2.07
N LEU A 207 13.90 9.95 -0.76
CA LEU A 207 12.80 9.75 0.18
C LEU A 207 11.90 10.97 0.27
N GLU A 208 12.46 12.19 0.26
CA GLU A 208 11.68 13.43 0.19
C GLU A 208 10.85 13.51 -1.09
N ASP A 209 11.46 13.26 -2.24
CA ASP A 209 10.79 13.31 -3.54
C ASP A 209 9.66 12.28 -3.60
N LYS A 210 9.91 11.05 -3.12
CA LYS A 210 8.88 10.00 -3.03
C LYS A 210 7.75 10.39 -2.09
N PHE A 211 8.07 11.02 -0.96
CA PHE A 211 7.07 11.50 -0.02
C PHE A 211 6.20 12.60 -0.64
N ARG A 212 6.81 13.58 -1.32
CA ARG A 212 6.11 14.67 -2.03
C ARG A 212 5.25 14.17 -3.18
N GLU A 213 5.76 13.22 -3.97
CA GLU A 213 5.03 12.54 -5.05
C GLU A 213 3.75 11.89 -4.50
N MET A 214 3.85 11.18 -3.37
CA MET A 214 2.70 10.53 -2.73
C MET A 214 1.70 11.51 -2.11
N LEU A 215 2.15 12.70 -1.71
CA LEU A 215 1.27 13.78 -1.26
C LEU A 215 0.63 14.57 -2.42
N GLY A 216 1.07 14.34 -3.67
CA GLY A 216 0.63 15.13 -4.83
C GLY A 216 1.20 16.55 -4.85
N VAL A 217 2.32 16.79 -4.16
CA VAL A 217 3.03 18.07 -4.14
C VAL A 217 4.16 17.96 -5.16
N ASN A 218 3.94 18.45 -6.39
CA ASN A 218 4.98 18.59 -7.42
C ASN A 218 5.67 19.94 -7.33
#